data_AF-A0A7V4M6R4-F1
#
_entry.id   AF-A0A7V4M6R4-F1
#
_cell.length_a   1.000
_cell.length_b   1.000
_cell.length_c   1.000
_cell.angle_alpha   90.00
_cell.angle_beta   90.00
_cell.angle_gamma   90.00
#
_symmetry.space_group_name_H-M   'P 1'
#
loop_
_entity.id
_entity.type
_entity.pdbx_description
1 polymer ?
#
loop_
_entity_poly.entity_id
_entity_poly.type
_entity_poly.pdbx_seq_one_letter_code
_entity_poly.pdbx_strand_id
1 'polypeptide(L)'
;MVLPGVMGSAPLDHGIVKGLVAADVPTAVELYDWTAAPFRPVHNLRALSRNRAEAQKVAARIVAYQDRFPGRPVYLIGYSGGAAVAVLTLEALPPDRTITKAVLLAPTLAQDYDLQLALSRTDEGIHSFHSAIDVPVMVVLATAVGTTEGKHAFTAGAFGFQRPRGPEASQRRPDYFRLTQHAYELKMLESGHAGGHFGWANRDWVARWVAPLLEGTPPTEQSWPEHVAVHEDRGDMPRAQPAAFSNDSLAPLR
;
A
#
# COMPACT_ATOMS: atom_id res chain seq x y z
N MET A 1 -11.77 5.00 -3.75
CA MET A 1 -12.40 3.73 -3.32
C MET A 1 -11.35 2.84 -2.66
N VAL A 2 -11.70 2.20 -1.55
CA VAL A 2 -10.87 1.27 -0.78
C VAL A 2 -11.40 -0.15 -0.94
N LEU A 3 -10.52 -1.07 -1.32
CA LEU A 3 -10.77 -2.50 -1.43
C LEU A 3 -10.08 -3.21 -0.25
N PRO A 4 -10.83 -3.78 0.71
CA PRO A 4 -10.27 -4.40 1.91
C PRO A 4 -9.52 -5.69 1.60
N GLY A 5 -8.88 -6.26 2.62
CA GLY A 5 -8.26 -7.58 2.57
C GLY A 5 -9.28 -8.71 2.41
N VAL A 6 -8.78 -9.94 2.50
CA VAL A 6 -9.59 -11.17 2.31
C VAL A 6 -10.63 -11.41 3.40
N MET A 7 -10.58 -10.63 4.48
CA MET A 7 -11.56 -10.64 5.58
C MET A 7 -12.75 -9.71 5.34
N GLY A 8 -12.75 -8.91 4.26
CA GLY A 8 -13.82 -7.99 3.91
C GLY A 8 -13.81 -6.74 4.77
N SER A 9 -14.98 -6.13 4.98
CA SER A 9 -15.16 -4.92 5.80
C SER A 9 -14.99 -5.20 7.31
N ALA A 10 -13.82 -5.71 7.72
CA ALA A 10 -13.47 -5.96 9.10
C ALA A 10 -12.98 -4.65 9.79
N PRO A 11 -12.98 -4.60 11.14
CA PRO A 11 -12.53 -3.42 11.89
C PRO A 11 -11.10 -2.96 11.54
N LEU A 12 -10.24 -3.90 11.15
CA LEU A 12 -8.88 -3.61 10.68
C LEU A 12 -8.90 -2.77 9.41
N ASP A 13 -9.64 -3.20 8.39
CA ASP A 13 -9.75 -2.54 7.09
C ASP A 13 -10.34 -1.12 7.20
N HIS A 14 -11.20 -0.90 8.20
CA HIS A 14 -11.71 0.45 8.52
C HIS A 14 -10.61 1.41 8.96
N GLY A 15 -9.46 0.93 9.41
CA GLY A 15 -8.30 1.76 9.72
C GLY A 15 -7.82 2.55 8.50
N ILE A 16 -7.92 1.98 7.29
CA ILE A 16 -7.59 2.68 6.05
C ILE A 16 -8.53 3.85 5.82
N VAL A 17 -9.84 3.61 5.87
CA VAL A 17 -10.85 4.67 5.73
C VAL A 17 -10.68 5.75 6.78
N LYS A 18 -10.49 5.34 8.05
CA LYS A 18 -10.28 6.28 9.17
C LYS A 18 -9.04 7.13 8.98
N GLY A 19 -7.94 6.56 8.48
CA GLY A 19 -6.71 7.30 8.20
C GLY A 19 -6.91 8.35 7.10
N LEU A 20 -7.57 7.97 6.01
CA LEU A 20 -7.89 8.90 4.92
C LEU A 20 -8.81 10.04 5.37
N VAL A 21 -9.86 9.71 6.14
CA VAL A 21 -10.80 10.72 6.68
C VAL A 21 -10.11 11.63 7.70
N ALA A 22 -9.26 11.09 8.57
CA ALA A 22 -8.52 11.88 9.55
C ALA A 22 -7.48 12.81 8.90
N ALA A 23 -6.98 12.46 7.71
CA ALA A 23 -6.11 13.30 6.90
C ALA A 23 -6.86 14.34 6.04
N ASP A 24 -8.19 14.41 6.14
CA ASP A 24 -9.04 15.35 5.41
C ASP A 24 -8.81 15.34 3.88
N VAL A 25 -8.68 14.14 3.31
CA VAL A 25 -8.46 14.02 1.85
C VAL A 25 -9.60 14.69 1.07
N PRO A 26 -9.32 15.41 -0.02
CA PRO A 26 -10.33 16.21 -0.73
C PRO A 26 -11.30 15.36 -1.60
N THR A 27 -11.36 14.06 -1.35
CA THR A 27 -12.14 13.10 -2.15
C THR A 27 -13.07 12.27 -1.28
N ALA A 28 -14.18 11.84 -1.86
CA ALA A 28 -15.08 10.91 -1.20
C ALA A 28 -14.40 9.55 -0.98
N VAL A 29 -14.47 9.03 0.24
CA VAL A 29 -13.91 7.74 0.62
C VAL A 29 -15.05 6.71 0.74
N GLU A 30 -15.03 5.70 -0.11
CA GLU A 30 -15.93 4.54 -0.08
C GLU A 30 -15.11 3.27 0.14
N LEU A 31 -15.54 2.41 1.07
CA LEU A 31 -15.04 1.04 1.20
C LEU A 31 -15.99 0.10 0.47
N TYR A 32 -15.47 -0.63 -0.51
CA TYR A 32 -16.23 -1.62 -1.27
C TYR A 32 -15.81 -3.02 -0.82
N ASP A 33 -16.70 -3.72 -0.11
CA ASP A 33 -16.46 -5.11 0.28
C ASP A 33 -16.68 -6.05 -0.91
N TRP A 34 -15.58 -6.56 -1.46
CA TRP A 34 -15.59 -7.51 -2.58
C TRP A 34 -15.63 -8.96 -2.12
N THR A 35 -15.68 -9.25 -0.82
CA THR A 35 -15.59 -10.63 -0.33
C THR A 35 -16.93 -11.36 -0.44
N ALA A 36 -16.88 -12.69 -0.63
CA ALA A 36 -18.10 -13.49 -0.68
C ALA A 36 -18.66 -13.75 0.72
N ALA A 37 -17.77 -13.89 1.71
CA ALA A 37 -18.11 -14.03 3.12
C ALA A 37 -16.87 -13.72 3.99
N PRO A 38 -17.02 -13.02 5.14
CA PRO A 38 -15.90 -12.59 6.00
C PRO A 38 -15.11 -13.74 6.65
N PHE A 39 -15.64 -14.96 6.69
CA PHE A 39 -15.00 -16.14 7.32
C PHE A 39 -14.41 -17.15 6.33
N ARG A 40 -14.25 -16.77 5.05
CA ARG A 40 -13.65 -17.64 4.04
C ARG A 40 -12.43 -16.99 3.37
N PRO A 41 -11.38 -16.61 4.12
CA PRO A 41 -10.25 -15.87 3.58
C PRO A 41 -9.53 -16.61 2.45
N VAL A 42 -9.37 -17.93 2.57
CA VAL A 42 -8.78 -18.76 1.51
C VAL A 42 -9.64 -18.74 0.23
N HIS A 43 -10.96 -18.84 0.36
CA HIS A 43 -11.86 -18.77 -0.79
C HIS A 43 -11.84 -17.38 -1.42
N ASN A 44 -11.91 -16.32 -0.60
CA ASN A 44 -11.85 -14.94 -1.08
C ASN A 44 -10.53 -14.69 -1.83
N LEU A 45 -9.42 -15.20 -1.31
CA LEU A 45 -8.11 -15.12 -1.97
C LEU A 45 -8.08 -15.86 -3.31
N ARG A 46 -8.57 -17.11 -3.35
CA ARG A 46 -8.31 -18.06 -4.46
C ARG A 46 -9.40 -18.14 -5.51
N ALA A 47 -10.57 -17.57 -5.28
CA ALA A 47 -11.66 -17.60 -6.25
C ALA A 47 -11.43 -16.60 -7.40
N LEU A 48 -10.38 -16.78 -8.19
CA LEU A 48 -9.95 -15.81 -9.21
C LEU A 48 -11.07 -15.37 -10.17
N SER A 49 -11.90 -16.31 -10.65
CA SER A 49 -13.04 -15.97 -11.53
C SER A 49 -14.05 -15.05 -10.84
N ARG A 50 -14.31 -15.27 -9.54
CA ARG A 50 -15.16 -14.41 -8.73
C ARG A 50 -14.49 -13.06 -8.48
N ASN A 51 -13.20 -13.06 -8.19
CA ASN A 51 -12.42 -11.85 -7.95
C ASN A 51 -12.41 -10.96 -9.22
N ARG A 52 -12.31 -11.56 -10.41
CA ARG A 52 -12.49 -10.88 -11.70
C ARG A 52 -13.91 -10.34 -11.88
N ALA A 53 -14.94 -11.10 -11.51
CA ALA A 53 -16.33 -10.63 -11.57
C ALA A 53 -16.58 -9.43 -10.63
N GLU A 54 -16.00 -9.44 -9.42
CA GLU A 54 -16.06 -8.27 -8.51
C GLU A 54 -15.28 -7.08 -9.06
N ALA A 55 -14.08 -7.32 -9.59
CA ALA A 55 -13.30 -6.28 -10.25
C ALA A 55 -14.05 -5.63 -11.43
N GLN A 56 -14.79 -6.40 -12.23
CA GLN A 56 -15.66 -5.87 -13.28
C GLN A 56 -16.78 -4.97 -12.73
N LYS A 57 -17.38 -5.33 -11.58
CA LYS A 57 -18.39 -4.48 -10.93
C LYS A 57 -17.77 -3.17 -10.43
N VAL A 58 -16.57 -3.23 -9.86
CA VAL A 58 -15.83 -2.03 -9.43
C VAL A 58 -15.48 -1.15 -10.64
N ALA A 59 -14.99 -1.74 -11.73
CA ALA A 59 -14.69 -1.03 -12.97
C ALA A 59 -15.95 -0.33 -13.55
N ALA A 60 -17.08 -1.03 -13.58
CA ALA A 60 -18.36 -0.45 -14.01
C ALA A 60 -18.80 0.73 -13.12
N ARG A 61 -18.58 0.65 -11.79
CA ARG A 61 -18.87 1.78 -10.88
C ARG A 61 -17.94 2.96 -11.13
N ILE A 62 -16.66 2.72 -11.42
CA ILE A 62 -15.70 3.77 -11.79
C ILE A 62 -16.16 4.48 -13.07
N VAL A 63 -16.50 3.73 -14.12
CA VAL A 63 -16.99 4.28 -15.38
C VAL A 63 -18.25 5.12 -15.16
N ALA A 64 -19.23 4.58 -14.43
CA ALA A 64 -20.47 5.30 -14.11
C ALA A 64 -20.21 6.58 -13.30
N TYR A 65 -19.24 6.57 -12.38
CA TYR A 65 -18.82 7.76 -11.64
C TYR A 65 -18.19 8.80 -12.57
N GLN A 66 -17.31 8.39 -13.48
CA GLN A 66 -16.64 9.27 -14.44
C GLN A 66 -17.62 9.89 -15.44
N ASP A 67 -18.59 9.11 -15.92
CA ASP A 67 -19.64 9.62 -16.82
C ASP A 67 -20.51 10.67 -16.11
N ARG A 68 -20.82 10.43 -14.83
CA ARG A 68 -21.63 11.36 -14.03
C ARG A 68 -20.84 12.60 -13.59
N PHE A 69 -19.54 12.46 -13.36
CA PHE A 69 -18.66 13.53 -12.89
C PHE A 69 -17.36 13.61 -13.70
N PRO A 70 -17.42 14.06 -14.97
CA PRO A 70 -16.25 14.10 -15.84
C PRO A 70 -15.11 14.93 -15.25
N GLY A 71 -13.88 14.45 -15.42
CA GLY A 71 -12.66 15.13 -14.97
C GLY A 71 -12.38 15.08 -13.47
N ARG A 72 -13.27 14.49 -12.65
CA ARG A 72 -12.99 14.31 -11.22
C ARG A 72 -11.99 13.16 -11.01
N PRO A 73 -11.03 13.32 -10.08
CA PRO A 73 -10.02 12.29 -9.85
C PRO A 73 -10.64 11.03 -9.28
N VAL A 74 -10.04 9.89 -9.63
CA VAL A 74 -10.44 8.57 -9.13
C VAL A 74 -9.20 7.88 -8.57
N TYR A 75 -9.27 7.49 -7.30
CA TYR A 75 -8.21 6.77 -6.61
C TYR A 75 -8.70 5.38 -6.20
N LEU A 76 -7.85 4.39 -6.41
CA LEU A 76 -8.12 3.01 -6.00
C LEU A 76 -7.06 2.54 -5.00
N ILE A 77 -7.48 2.17 -3.80
CA ILE A 77 -6.60 1.68 -2.75
C ILE A 77 -6.97 0.23 -2.47
N GLY A 78 -6.02 -0.68 -2.57
CA GLY A 78 -6.27 -2.10 -2.29
C GLY A 78 -5.33 -2.62 -1.22
N TYR A 79 -5.87 -3.31 -0.22
CA TYR A 79 -5.10 -3.95 0.84
C TYR A 79 -5.09 -5.47 0.68
N SER A 80 -3.93 -6.10 0.73
CA SER A 80 -3.77 -7.56 0.72
C SER A 80 -4.46 -8.21 -0.51
N GLY A 81 -5.50 -9.03 -0.29
CA GLY A 81 -6.37 -9.55 -1.37
C GLY A 81 -7.04 -8.45 -2.20
N GLY A 82 -7.46 -7.35 -1.56
CA GLY A 82 -8.03 -6.18 -2.23
C GLY A 82 -7.04 -5.47 -3.15
N ALA A 83 -5.73 -5.57 -2.91
CA ALA A 83 -4.71 -5.07 -3.84
C ALA A 83 -4.71 -5.87 -5.15
N ALA A 84 -4.93 -7.18 -5.10
CA ALA A 84 -5.11 -7.98 -6.31
C ALA A 84 -6.40 -7.61 -7.04
N VAL A 85 -7.51 -7.40 -6.32
CA VAL A 85 -8.77 -6.93 -6.91
C VAL A 85 -8.62 -5.53 -7.52
N ALA A 86 -7.80 -4.65 -6.92
CA ALA A 86 -7.50 -3.34 -7.48
C ALA A 86 -6.82 -3.45 -8.85
N VAL A 87 -5.80 -4.31 -8.97
CA VAL A 87 -5.13 -4.58 -10.25
C VAL A 87 -6.10 -5.17 -11.27
N LEU A 88 -6.88 -6.19 -10.89
CA LEU A 88 -7.90 -6.78 -11.77
C LEU A 88 -8.97 -5.77 -12.20
N THR A 89 -9.28 -4.79 -11.35
CA THR A 89 -10.24 -3.71 -11.66
C THR A 89 -9.67 -2.81 -12.73
N LEU A 90 -8.40 -2.41 -12.61
CA LEU A 90 -7.70 -1.62 -13.61
C LEU A 90 -7.69 -2.35 -14.96
N GLU A 91 -7.34 -3.64 -14.96
CA GLU A 91 -7.36 -4.46 -16.18
C GLU A 91 -8.74 -4.60 -16.82
N ALA A 92 -9.81 -4.53 -16.03
CA ALA A 92 -11.19 -4.60 -16.50
C ALA A 92 -11.73 -3.25 -17.00
N LEU A 93 -11.01 -2.14 -16.82
CA LEU A 93 -11.44 -0.84 -17.34
C LEU A 93 -11.39 -0.83 -18.88
N PRO A 94 -12.40 -0.23 -19.54
CA PRO A 94 -12.37 -0.01 -20.98
C PRO A 94 -11.10 0.74 -21.43
N PRO A 95 -10.60 0.52 -22.65
CA PRO A 95 -9.35 1.13 -23.13
C PRO A 95 -9.30 2.66 -23.10
N ASP A 96 -10.46 3.32 -23.20
CA ASP A 96 -10.64 4.77 -23.16
C ASP A 96 -10.76 5.33 -21.74
N ARG A 97 -10.68 4.47 -20.71
CA ARG A 97 -10.90 4.86 -19.31
C ARG A 97 -9.66 4.60 -18.47
N THR A 98 -9.21 5.66 -17.82
CA THR A 98 -8.11 5.65 -16.86
C THR A 98 -8.61 6.16 -15.51
N ILE A 99 -7.93 5.79 -14.43
CA ILE A 99 -8.09 6.47 -13.13
C ILE A 99 -6.88 7.35 -12.85
N THR A 100 -6.96 8.23 -11.86
CA THR A 100 -5.81 9.07 -11.49
C THR A 100 -4.65 8.23 -11.00
N LYS A 101 -4.85 7.42 -9.96
CA LYS A 101 -3.74 6.65 -9.32
C LYS A 101 -4.27 5.46 -8.54
N ALA A 102 -3.46 4.41 -8.45
CA ALA A 102 -3.72 3.30 -7.53
C ALA A 102 -2.65 3.19 -6.44
N VAL A 103 -3.06 2.77 -5.24
CA VAL A 103 -2.17 2.44 -4.13
C VAL A 103 -2.43 1.01 -3.68
N LEU A 104 -1.40 0.16 -3.74
CA LEU A 104 -1.48 -1.25 -3.38
C LEU A 104 -0.69 -1.47 -2.09
N LEU A 105 -1.34 -2.05 -1.09
CA LEU A 105 -0.78 -2.28 0.24
C LEU A 105 -0.62 -3.78 0.45
N ALA A 106 0.62 -4.26 0.58
CA ALA A 106 0.97 -5.68 0.69
C ALA A 106 0.25 -6.60 -0.33
N PRO A 107 0.44 -6.41 -1.65
CA PRO A 107 -0.29 -7.19 -2.65
C PRO A 107 -0.09 -8.69 -2.53
N THR A 108 -1.17 -9.46 -2.70
CA THR A 108 -1.15 -10.94 -2.68
C THR A 108 -0.92 -11.57 -4.06
N LEU A 109 -0.64 -10.75 -5.09
CA LEU A 109 -0.21 -11.20 -6.41
C LEU A 109 1.24 -11.69 -6.34
N ALA A 110 1.63 -12.61 -7.22
CA ALA A 110 3.04 -12.97 -7.37
C ALA A 110 3.89 -11.77 -7.80
N GLN A 111 5.18 -11.81 -7.44
CA GLN A 111 6.10 -10.75 -7.84
C GLN A 111 6.22 -10.57 -9.35
N ASP A 112 6.08 -11.65 -10.12
CA ASP A 112 6.19 -11.66 -11.59
C ASP A 112 4.86 -11.39 -12.30
N TYR A 113 3.83 -10.94 -11.58
CA TYR A 113 2.56 -10.56 -12.18
C TYR A 113 2.75 -9.40 -13.17
N ASP A 114 2.16 -9.53 -14.36
CA ASP A 114 2.27 -8.52 -15.40
C ASP A 114 1.31 -7.37 -15.14
N LEU A 115 1.86 -6.22 -14.76
CA LEU A 115 1.10 -5.01 -14.45
C LEU A 115 0.90 -4.11 -15.66
N GLN A 116 1.40 -4.47 -16.85
CA GLN A 116 1.40 -3.57 -18.00
C GLN A 116 0.00 -3.01 -18.30
N LEU A 117 -1.00 -3.87 -18.37
CA LEU A 117 -2.38 -3.44 -18.63
C LEU A 117 -2.92 -2.55 -17.50
N ALA A 118 -2.69 -2.92 -16.23
CA ALA A 118 -3.12 -2.12 -15.09
C ALA A 118 -2.45 -0.73 -15.07
N LEU A 119 -1.16 -0.65 -15.37
CA LEU A 119 -0.40 0.60 -15.45
C LEU A 119 -0.91 1.50 -16.58
N SER A 120 -1.29 0.92 -17.72
CA SER A 120 -1.90 1.65 -18.84
C SER A 120 -3.28 2.24 -18.53
N ARG A 121 -3.89 1.88 -17.39
CA ARG A 121 -5.23 2.31 -16.94
C ARG A 121 -5.18 3.32 -15.79
N THR A 122 -4.02 3.94 -15.60
CA THR A 122 -3.82 5.03 -14.64
C THR A 122 -3.28 6.27 -15.36
N ASP A 123 -3.39 7.46 -14.76
CA ASP A 123 -2.82 8.72 -15.26
C ASP A 123 -1.51 9.09 -14.53
N GLU A 124 -1.41 8.75 -13.25
CA GLU A 124 -0.25 9.01 -12.38
C GLU A 124 0.40 7.71 -11.86
N GLY A 125 -0.02 6.55 -12.36
CA GLY A 125 0.63 5.28 -12.05
C GLY A 125 0.07 4.54 -10.83
N ILE A 126 0.88 3.58 -10.35
CA ILE A 126 0.60 2.70 -9.23
C ILE A 126 1.72 2.84 -8.20
N HIS A 127 1.34 3.10 -6.95
CA HIS A 127 2.25 2.99 -5.81
C HIS A 127 2.02 1.65 -5.11
N SER A 128 3.07 0.87 -4.88
CA SER A 128 2.98 -0.43 -4.21
C SER A 128 3.85 -0.46 -2.97
N PHE A 129 3.25 -0.73 -1.81
CA PHE A 129 3.95 -0.87 -0.53
C PHE A 129 4.17 -2.35 -0.19
N HIS A 130 5.37 -2.69 0.27
CA HIS A 130 5.76 -4.07 0.59
C HIS A 130 6.73 -4.14 1.77
N SER A 131 6.82 -5.31 2.42
CA SER A 131 7.69 -5.51 3.58
C SER A 131 8.23 -6.93 3.65
N ALA A 132 9.55 -7.08 3.76
CA ALA A 132 10.17 -8.37 4.02
C ALA A 132 9.85 -8.89 5.44
N ILE A 133 9.47 -8.02 6.38
CA ILE A 133 9.03 -8.40 7.73
C ILE A 133 7.62 -9.02 7.68
N ASP A 134 6.85 -8.75 6.62
CA ASP A 134 5.52 -9.34 6.37
C ASP A 134 5.60 -10.77 5.80
N VAL A 135 6.80 -11.27 5.50
CA VAL A 135 7.04 -12.63 4.99
C VAL A 135 6.31 -13.72 5.78
N PRO A 136 6.28 -13.74 7.12
CA PRO A 136 5.60 -14.81 7.84
C PRO A 136 4.12 -14.94 7.52
N VAL A 137 3.40 -13.82 7.27
CA VAL A 137 1.99 -13.88 6.85
C VAL A 137 1.91 -14.12 5.34
N MET A 138 2.68 -13.37 4.55
CA MET A 138 2.60 -13.41 3.09
C MET A 138 3.11 -14.70 2.47
N VAL A 139 4.23 -15.24 2.95
CA VAL A 139 4.83 -16.47 2.44
C VAL A 139 4.15 -17.70 3.01
N VAL A 140 3.70 -17.70 4.27
CA VAL A 140 2.92 -18.85 4.77
C VAL A 140 1.58 -18.95 4.04
N LEU A 141 0.88 -17.82 3.82
CA LEU A 141 -0.36 -17.82 3.03
C LEU A 141 -0.07 -18.23 1.58
N ALA A 142 0.96 -17.68 0.93
CA ALA A 142 1.23 -17.97 -0.48
C ALA A 142 1.87 -19.34 -0.75
N THR A 143 2.65 -19.92 0.17
CA THR A 143 3.23 -21.26 -0.03
C THR A 143 2.29 -22.38 0.37
N ALA A 144 1.38 -22.16 1.34
CA ALA A 144 0.38 -23.15 1.72
C ALA A 144 -0.92 -23.08 0.89
N VAL A 145 -1.30 -21.88 0.43
CA VAL A 145 -2.58 -21.64 -0.26
C VAL A 145 -2.40 -21.11 -1.70
N GLY A 146 -1.27 -20.45 -1.98
CA GLY A 146 -0.99 -19.79 -3.25
C GLY A 146 -1.36 -18.31 -3.28
N THR A 147 -0.80 -17.56 -4.24
CA THR A 147 -1.15 -16.17 -4.58
C THR A 147 -2.59 -16.06 -5.09
N THR A 148 -3.11 -14.85 -5.26
CA THR A 148 -4.49 -14.64 -5.76
C THR A 148 -4.73 -15.34 -7.11
N GLU A 149 -3.75 -15.32 -8.00
CA GLU A 149 -3.86 -15.83 -9.37
C GLU A 149 -3.48 -17.31 -9.54
N GLY A 150 -3.06 -18.01 -8.49
CA GLY A 150 -2.81 -19.44 -8.61
C GLY A 150 -1.45 -19.92 -8.11
N LYS A 151 -0.44 -19.06 -8.09
CA LYS A 151 0.97 -19.44 -8.03
C LYS A 151 1.43 -19.75 -6.60
N HIS A 152 2.30 -20.74 -6.45
CA HIS A 152 3.03 -20.97 -5.20
C HIS A 152 4.39 -20.28 -5.30
N ALA A 153 4.37 -18.96 -5.14
CA ALA A 153 5.52 -18.09 -5.32
C ALA A 153 5.54 -17.01 -4.24
N PHE A 154 6.64 -16.26 -4.16
CA PHE A 154 6.67 -15.06 -3.33
C PHE A 154 5.68 -14.01 -3.85
N THR A 155 5.04 -13.30 -2.92
CA THR A 155 4.12 -12.22 -3.27
C THR A 155 4.85 -10.89 -3.44
N ALA A 156 4.26 -10.00 -4.23
CA ALA A 156 4.71 -8.62 -4.31
C ALA A 156 4.57 -7.87 -2.97
N GLY A 157 3.69 -8.28 -2.07
CA GLY A 157 3.59 -7.73 -0.71
C GLY A 157 4.79 -8.03 0.18
N ALA A 158 5.52 -9.11 -0.08
CA ALA A 158 6.75 -9.42 0.65
C ALA A 158 7.96 -8.66 0.07
N PHE A 159 8.11 -8.67 -1.26
CA PHE A 159 9.38 -8.28 -1.89
C PHE A 159 9.24 -7.32 -3.08
N GLY A 160 8.04 -6.79 -3.31
CA GLY A 160 7.72 -5.96 -4.47
C GLY A 160 7.52 -6.77 -5.75
N PHE A 161 6.91 -6.12 -6.74
CA PHE A 161 6.82 -6.60 -8.12
C PHE A 161 8.18 -6.56 -8.81
N GLN A 162 8.41 -7.55 -9.66
CA GLN A 162 9.55 -7.63 -10.56
C GLN A 162 9.18 -6.97 -11.88
N ARG A 163 10.11 -6.18 -12.41
CA ARG A 163 9.99 -5.67 -13.78
C ARG A 163 10.19 -6.83 -14.77
N PRO A 164 9.50 -6.83 -15.92
CA PRO A 164 9.71 -7.83 -16.97
C PRO A 164 11.19 -7.92 -17.34
N ARG A 165 11.71 -9.15 -17.45
CA ARG A 165 13.08 -9.44 -17.91
C ARG A 165 13.05 -10.06 -19.31
N GLY A 166 14.15 -9.96 -20.05
CA GLY A 166 14.29 -10.58 -21.37
C GLY A 166 13.91 -9.68 -22.55
N PRO A 167 13.83 -10.23 -23.78
CA PRO A 167 13.69 -9.46 -25.02
C PRO A 167 12.41 -8.59 -25.08
N GLU A 168 11.30 -9.08 -24.50
CA GLU A 168 10.03 -8.35 -24.43
C GLU A 168 10.04 -7.22 -23.39
N ALA A 169 11.03 -7.17 -22.50
CA ALA A 169 11.11 -6.15 -21.46
C ALA A 169 11.22 -4.74 -22.05
N SER A 170 11.86 -4.56 -23.21
CA SER A 170 11.97 -3.24 -23.85
C SER A 170 10.61 -2.67 -24.25
N GLN A 171 9.68 -3.53 -24.69
CA GLN A 171 8.33 -3.13 -25.09
C GLN A 171 7.44 -2.79 -23.88
N ARG A 172 7.62 -3.50 -22.76
CA ARG A 172 6.83 -3.29 -21.53
C ARG A 172 7.39 -2.21 -20.59
N ARG A 173 8.67 -1.85 -20.75
CA ARG A 173 9.39 -0.87 -19.91
C ARG A 173 8.72 0.50 -19.79
N PRO A 174 8.15 1.11 -20.87
CA PRO A 174 7.57 2.45 -20.79
C PRO A 174 6.47 2.57 -19.72
N ASP A 175 5.56 1.58 -19.64
CA ASP A 175 4.47 1.62 -18.67
C ASP A 175 4.97 1.39 -17.23
N TYR A 176 6.01 0.57 -17.06
CA TYR A 176 6.61 0.25 -15.76
C TYR A 176 7.38 1.41 -15.11
N PHE A 177 7.62 2.53 -15.82
CA PHE A 177 8.09 3.76 -15.17
C PHE A 177 7.02 4.38 -14.25
N ARG A 178 5.74 4.01 -14.44
CA ARG A 178 4.61 4.48 -13.63
C ARG A 178 4.35 3.57 -12.42
N LEU A 179 5.23 2.61 -12.15
CA LEU A 179 5.21 1.80 -10.95
C LEU A 179 6.25 2.33 -9.96
N THR A 180 5.77 2.89 -8.84
CA THR A 180 6.61 3.27 -7.69
C THR A 180 6.45 2.23 -6.60
N GLN A 181 7.55 1.70 -6.08
CA GLN A 181 7.53 0.70 -5.02
C GLN A 181 8.17 1.24 -3.75
N HIS A 182 7.49 1.05 -2.63
CA HIS A 182 7.87 1.53 -1.32
C HIS A 182 8.12 0.33 -0.41
N ALA A 183 9.39 0.04 -0.15
CA ALA A 183 9.75 -0.96 0.85
C ALA A 183 9.45 -0.42 2.24
N TYR A 184 9.18 -1.31 3.19
CA TYR A 184 9.09 -0.94 4.59
C TYR A 184 10.40 -0.32 5.07
N GLU A 185 10.28 0.80 5.76
CA GLU A 185 11.38 1.50 6.40
C GLU A 185 11.08 1.67 7.89
N LEU A 186 12.12 1.66 8.73
CA LEU A 186 11.95 1.74 10.19
C LEU A 186 11.18 2.99 10.65
N LYS A 187 11.27 4.08 9.89
CA LYS A 187 10.52 5.33 10.13
C LYS A 187 8.99 5.13 10.12
N MET A 188 8.48 4.13 9.40
CA MET A 188 7.05 3.82 9.39
C MET A 188 6.52 3.38 10.78
N LEU A 189 7.41 2.93 11.68
CA LEU A 189 7.09 2.62 13.08
C LEU A 189 6.60 3.84 13.86
N GLU A 190 7.08 5.05 13.53
CA GLU A 190 6.63 6.31 14.15
C GLU A 190 5.15 6.62 13.87
N SER A 191 4.53 5.89 12.96
CA SER A 191 3.10 5.94 12.63
C SER A 191 2.39 4.61 12.93
N GLY A 192 2.97 3.78 13.79
CA GLY A 192 2.35 2.55 14.29
C GLY A 192 2.40 1.36 13.34
N HIS A 193 3.23 1.39 12.29
CA HIS A 193 3.47 0.25 11.42
C HIS A 193 4.85 -0.37 11.71
N ALA A 194 4.87 -1.55 12.32
CA ALA A 194 6.11 -2.27 12.67
C ALA A 194 6.60 -3.26 11.59
N GLY A 195 6.17 -3.09 10.33
CA GLY A 195 6.55 -3.94 9.20
C GLY A 195 5.67 -5.18 8.96
N GLY A 196 4.87 -5.62 9.93
CA GLY A 196 3.96 -6.76 9.76
C GLY A 196 2.65 -6.43 9.00
N HIS A 197 1.97 -7.48 8.52
CA HIS A 197 0.80 -7.40 7.62
C HIS A 197 -0.28 -6.41 8.00
N PHE A 198 -0.61 -6.33 9.29
CA PHE A 198 -1.73 -5.55 9.77
C PHE A 198 -1.41 -4.06 9.92
N GLY A 199 -0.11 -3.71 9.95
CA GLY A 199 0.31 -2.32 10.06
C GLY A 199 -0.02 -1.48 8.82
N TRP A 200 -0.18 -2.10 7.66
CA TRP A 200 -0.63 -1.43 6.43
C TRP A 200 -2.04 -0.84 6.54
N ALA A 201 -2.87 -1.34 7.46
CA ALA A 201 -4.19 -0.80 7.73
C ALA A 201 -4.22 0.13 8.96
N ASN A 202 -3.05 0.45 9.55
CA ASN A 202 -2.99 1.40 10.66
C ASN A 202 -3.40 2.80 10.20
N ARG A 203 -4.38 3.40 10.88
CA ARG A 203 -4.94 4.71 10.51
C ARG A 203 -3.89 5.84 10.46
N ASP A 204 -2.94 5.86 11.41
CA ASP A 204 -1.97 6.94 11.53
C ASP A 204 -0.90 6.79 10.44
N TRP A 205 -0.55 5.55 10.10
CA TRP A 205 0.30 5.23 8.95
C TRP A 205 -0.38 5.62 7.63
N VAL A 206 -1.65 5.27 7.44
CA VAL A 206 -2.41 5.63 6.23
C VAL A 206 -2.52 7.15 6.08
N ALA A 207 -2.83 7.87 7.16
CA ALA A 207 -2.88 9.33 7.15
C ALA A 207 -1.52 9.96 6.77
N ARG A 208 -0.41 9.41 7.26
CA ARG A 208 0.94 9.96 7.05
C ARG A 208 1.57 9.59 5.71
N TRP A 209 1.31 8.39 5.20
CA TRP A 209 2.06 7.81 4.06
C TRP A 209 1.21 7.58 2.82
N VAL A 210 -0.10 7.36 2.97
CA VAL A 210 -1.00 7.05 1.84
C VAL A 210 -1.80 8.27 1.42
N ALA A 211 -2.38 9.01 2.37
CA ALA A 211 -3.21 10.18 2.07
C ALA A 211 -2.48 11.23 1.21
N PRO A 212 -1.19 11.58 1.46
CA PRO A 212 -0.46 12.53 0.62
C PRO A 212 -0.27 12.10 -0.83
N LEU A 213 -0.41 10.80 -1.14
CA LEU A 213 -0.34 10.31 -2.53
C LEU A 213 -1.62 10.64 -3.33
N LEU A 214 -2.71 11.04 -2.67
CA LEU A 214 -4.02 11.28 -3.29
C LEU A 214 -4.23 12.76 -3.72
N GLU A 215 -3.21 13.59 -3.56
CA GLU A 215 -3.18 14.97 -4.07
C GLU A 215 -2.29 15.00 -5.33
N GLY A 216 -2.65 15.74 -6.39
CA GLY A 216 -1.93 15.74 -7.69
C GLY A 216 -0.47 16.26 -7.63
N THR A 217 0.40 15.74 -8.51
CA THR A 217 1.89 15.61 -8.52
C THR A 217 2.77 16.90 -8.52
N PRO A 218 4.14 16.85 -8.25
CA PRO A 218 5.05 15.69 -8.10
C PRO A 218 6.10 15.74 -6.94
N PRO A 219 6.86 14.66 -6.69
CA PRO A 219 8.31 14.82 -6.50
C PRO A 219 9.05 14.53 -7.82
N THR A 220 9.63 15.58 -8.38
CA THR A 220 10.60 15.55 -9.47
C THR A 220 11.94 14.99 -8.99
N GLU A 221 12.46 13.97 -9.70
CA GLU A 221 13.87 13.49 -9.87
C GLU A 221 14.81 13.35 -8.65
N GLN A 222 14.42 13.75 -7.43
CA GLN A 222 15.30 13.89 -6.25
C GLN A 222 14.74 13.19 -4.99
N SER A 223 13.64 12.43 -5.11
CA SER A 223 12.99 11.79 -3.96
C SER A 223 13.46 10.37 -3.64
N TRP A 224 14.50 9.89 -4.31
CA TRP A 224 15.31 8.80 -3.78
C TRP A 224 16.39 9.44 -2.92
N PRO A 225 16.51 9.16 -1.61
CA PRO A 225 17.82 9.25 -1.01
C PRO A 225 18.69 8.22 -1.73
N GLU A 226 19.51 8.70 -2.67
CA GLU A 226 20.84 8.13 -2.83
C GLU A 226 21.49 8.11 -1.43
N HIS A 227 22.28 7.06 -1.17
CA HIS A 227 22.93 6.74 0.09
C HIS A 227 22.14 5.84 1.07
N VAL A 228 22.09 4.54 0.71
CA VAL A 228 22.68 3.58 1.64
C VAL A 228 24.19 3.83 1.61
N ALA A 229 24.67 4.65 2.54
CA ALA A 229 26.07 4.68 2.92
C ALA A 229 26.12 4.51 4.44
N VAL A 230 26.37 3.28 4.86
CA VAL A 230 26.91 3.00 6.18
C VAL A 230 28.27 3.68 6.24
N HIS A 231 28.38 4.74 7.03
CA HIS A 231 29.66 5.18 7.57
C HIS A 231 29.49 5.35 9.08
N GLU A 232 30.10 4.43 9.82
CA GLU A 232 30.56 4.69 11.17
C GLU A 232 31.45 5.93 11.12
N ASP A 233 31.12 6.96 11.91
CA ASP A 233 32.16 7.75 12.51
C ASP A 233 31.76 8.23 13.91
N ARG A 234 32.62 7.89 14.87
CA ARG A 234 32.53 8.33 16.26
C ARG A 234 33.16 9.72 16.33
N GLY A 235 32.38 10.75 16.63
CA GLY A 235 32.90 12.10 16.87
C GLY A 235 32.05 12.89 17.84
N ASP A 236 32.48 12.91 19.11
CA ASP A 236 32.23 13.89 20.18
C ASP A 236 30.84 14.52 20.36
N MET A 237 30.11 14.00 21.35
CA MET A 237 29.08 14.75 22.08
C MET A 237 29.70 15.47 23.29
N PRO A 238 29.43 16.77 23.50
CA PRO A 238 29.84 17.46 24.72
C PRO A 238 29.06 16.95 25.94
N ARG A 239 29.78 16.66 27.03
CA ARG A 239 29.19 16.23 28.31
C ARG A 239 28.34 17.36 28.91
N ALA A 240 27.07 17.10 29.14
CA ALA A 240 26.26 17.91 30.05
C ALA A 240 26.76 17.69 31.50
N GLN A 241 27.06 18.78 32.20
CA GLN A 241 27.44 18.78 33.61
C GLN A 241 26.19 18.51 34.48
N PRO A 242 26.32 17.74 35.58
CA PRO A 242 25.23 17.54 36.53
C PRO A 242 24.99 18.79 37.38
N ALA A 243 23.71 19.18 37.51
CA ALA A 243 23.27 20.26 38.39
C ALA A 243 23.46 19.85 39.86
N ALA A 244 24.25 20.64 40.60
CA ALA A 244 24.41 20.53 42.04
C ALA A 244 23.19 21.17 42.74
N PHE A 245 22.43 20.37 43.48
CA PHE A 245 21.48 20.88 44.46
C PHE A 245 22.21 21.05 45.79
N SER A 246 22.33 22.31 46.23
CA SER A 246 22.85 22.70 47.53
C SER A 246 21.83 22.38 48.63
N ASN A 247 22.28 21.68 49.67
CA ASN A 247 21.49 21.39 50.86
C ASN A 247 22.16 22.11 52.04
N ASP A 248 21.59 23.24 52.46
CA ASP A 248 21.86 24.01 53.68
C ASP A 248 20.84 25.18 53.63
N SER A 249 19.95 25.48 54.58
CA SER A 249 19.96 25.34 56.03
C SER A 249 18.52 25.46 56.56
N LEU A 250 18.19 24.85 57.71
CA LEU A 250 17.60 25.51 58.91
C LEU A 250 17.03 24.49 59.93
N ALA A 251 17.90 24.13 60.89
CA ALA A 251 17.76 24.22 62.36
C ALA A 251 16.60 23.51 63.15
N PRO A 252 16.84 23.18 64.44
CA PRO A 252 16.21 22.06 65.14
C PRO A 252 15.05 22.47 66.06
N LEU A 253 14.19 21.50 66.39
CA LEU A 253 13.35 21.57 67.59
C LEU A 253 13.70 20.39 68.51
N ARG A 254 13.77 20.75 69.79
CA ARG A 254 14.16 19.96 70.96
C ARG A 254 13.21 18.80 71.24
#